data_AF-A0A831PAQ1-F1
#
_entry.id   AF-A0A831PAQ1-F1
#
_cell.length_a   1.000
_cell.length_b   1.000
_cell.length_c   1.000
_cell.angle_alpha   90.00
_cell.angle_beta   90.00
_cell.angle_gamma   90.00
#
_symmetry.space_group_name_H-M   'P 1'
#
loop_
_entity.id
_entity.type
_entity.pdbx_description
1 polymer ?
#
loop_
_entity_poly.entity_id
_entity_poly.type
_entity_poly.pdbx_seq_one_letter_code
_entity_poly.pdbx_strand_id
1 'polypeptide(L)'
;GYTLRVMKGITPAPELEDYIHLFITGLIAVIIGIIWFLPAIIVGMLLIGGAIISGSLFDVSSNAAALAGALLGLGIGAAVTALVFIIFSLVAIIGIIRYARTEKFGEAFAFSAILDTIKSIGWLNYFIAILVFEVIALIVYLVLAMIPVIGWILAIIAVPFIGIWYARYVALIYESAGVTA
;
A
#
# COMPACT_ATOMS: atom_id res chain seq x y z
N GLY A 1 -10.75 -7.35 5.96
CA GLY A 1 -11.44 -8.56 6.45
C GLY A 1 -11.68 -9.53 5.31
N TYR A 2 -12.72 -9.30 4.51
CA TYR A 2 -13.08 -10.18 3.40
C TYR A 2 -11.95 -10.36 2.37
N THR A 3 -11.25 -9.28 2.03
CA THR A 3 -10.06 -9.32 1.17
C THR A 3 -8.98 -10.28 1.67
N LEU A 4 -8.81 -10.45 2.98
CA LEU A 4 -7.85 -11.40 3.54
C LEU A 4 -8.31 -12.84 3.32
N ARG A 5 -9.61 -13.13 3.39
CA ARG A 5 -10.14 -14.45 3.02
C ARG A 5 -9.91 -14.74 1.53
N VAL A 6 -10.06 -13.73 0.67
CA VAL A 6 -9.72 -13.85 -0.76
C VAL A 6 -8.23 -14.13 -0.96
N MET A 7 -7.35 -13.49 -0.17
CA MET A 7 -5.90 -13.73 -0.22
C MET A 7 -5.46 -15.13 0.23
N LYS A 8 -6.31 -15.85 0.99
CA LYS A 8 -6.10 -17.27 1.31
C LYS A 8 -6.17 -18.18 0.09
N GLY A 9 -6.69 -17.71 -1.04
CA GLY A 9 -6.79 -18.49 -2.27
C GLY A 9 -7.96 -19.49 -2.31
N ILE A 10 -8.88 -19.44 -1.34
CA ILE A 10 -10.04 -20.33 -1.26
C ILE A 10 -10.93 -20.14 -2.51
N THR A 11 -11.31 -21.25 -3.15
CA THR A 11 -12.26 -21.30 -4.27
C THR A 11 -13.35 -22.34 -3.97
N PRO A 12 -14.65 -22.06 -4.17
CA PRO A 12 -15.25 -20.80 -4.64
C PRO A 12 -15.09 -19.63 -3.63
N ALA A 13 -15.49 -18.42 -4.03
CA ALA A 13 -15.33 -17.20 -3.24
C ALA A 13 -15.86 -17.40 -1.80
N PRO A 14 -15.11 -17.01 -0.75
CA PRO A 14 -15.51 -17.26 0.63
C PRO A 14 -16.89 -16.68 0.95
N GLU A 15 -17.68 -17.40 1.74
CA GLU A 15 -18.98 -16.91 2.20
C GLU A 15 -18.82 -15.75 3.20
N LEU A 16 -19.79 -14.83 3.17
CA LEU A 16 -19.87 -13.67 4.08
C LEU A 16 -20.47 -14.09 5.43
N GLU A 17 -19.74 -14.94 6.13
CA GLU A 17 -20.09 -15.38 7.48
C GLU A 17 -19.11 -14.83 8.52
N ASP A 18 -19.55 -14.72 9.77
CA ASP A 18 -18.76 -14.24 10.90
C ASP A 18 -18.19 -12.82 10.69
N TYR A 19 -19.12 -11.85 10.63
CA TYR A 19 -18.82 -10.43 10.41
C TYR A 19 -17.88 -9.84 11.48
N ILE A 20 -17.98 -10.29 12.74
CA ILE A 20 -17.13 -9.79 13.83
C ILE A 20 -15.69 -10.24 13.60
N HIS A 21 -15.47 -11.51 13.30
CA HIS A 21 -14.14 -11.99 12.96
C HIS A 21 -13.59 -11.29 11.71
N LEU A 22 -14.40 -11.13 10.66
CA LEU A 22 -14.01 -10.39 9.46
C LEU A 22 -13.56 -8.94 9.76
N PHE A 23 -14.26 -8.27 10.67
CA PHE A 23 -13.92 -6.92 11.12
C PHE A 23 -12.60 -6.90 11.89
N ILE A 24 -12.43 -7.78 12.88
CA ILE A 24 -11.21 -7.87 13.70
C ILE A 24 -9.99 -8.19 12.84
N THR A 25 -10.06 -9.21 12.00
CA THR A 25 -8.96 -9.58 11.09
C THR A 25 -8.66 -8.46 10.09
N GLY A 26 -9.69 -7.72 9.66
CA GLY A 26 -9.51 -6.49 8.87
C GLY A 26 -8.75 -5.40 9.61
N LEU A 27 -9.12 -5.12 10.86
CA LEU A 27 -8.46 -4.12 11.70
C LEU A 27 -6.99 -4.49 11.97
N ILE A 28 -6.70 -5.78 12.21
CA ILE A 28 -5.34 -6.27 12.38
C ILE A 28 -4.51 -6.04 11.10
N ALA A 29 -5.06 -6.29 9.92
CA ALA A 29 -4.36 -6.00 8.67
C ALA A 29 -4.09 -4.50 8.47
N VAL A 30 -4.99 -3.62 8.92
CA VAL A 30 -4.75 -2.17 8.93
C VAL A 30 -3.59 -1.82 9.87
N ILE A 31 -3.56 -2.40 11.07
CA ILE A 31 -2.44 -2.22 12.02
C ILE A 31 -1.11 -2.70 11.41
N ILE A 32 -1.10 -3.86 10.77
CA ILE A 32 0.07 -4.39 10.05
C ILE A 32 0.55 -3.38 8.99
N GLY A 33 -0.37 -2.85 8.18
CA GLY A 33 -0.06 -1.84 7.17
C GLY A 33 0.54 -0.57 7.78
N ILE A 34 -0.04 -0.06 8.87
CA ILE A 34 0.49 1.11 9.60
C ILE A 34 1.92 0.85 10.09
N ILE A 35 2.20 -0.33 10.66
CA ILE A 35 3.53 -0.70 11.14
C ILE A 35 4.53 -0.72 9.98
N TRP A 36 4.15 -1.30 8.83
CA TRP A 36 4.99 -1.29 7.63
C TRP A 36 5.25 0.13 7.08
N PHE A 37 4.34 1.08 7.31
CA PHE A 37 4.53 2.47 6.91
C PHE A 37 5.31 3.33 7.90
N LEU A 38 5.58 2.86 9.13
CA LEU A 38 6.36 3.62 10.12
C LEU A 38 7.72 4.10 9.59
N PRO A 39 8.52 3.30 8.86
CA PRO A 39 9.80 3.77 8.32
C PRO A 39 9.63 4.95 7.35
N ALA A 40 8.62 4.91 6.48
CA ALA A 40 8.32 6.01 5.56
C ALA A 40 7.86 7.27 6.33
N ILE A 41 7.03 7.11 7.37
CA ILE A 41 6.59 8.22 8.23
C ILE A 41 7.79 8.84 8.95
N ILE A 42 8.68 8.03 9.54
CA ILE A 42 9.88 8.52 10.24
C ILE A 42 10.78 9.29 9.27
N VAL A 43 11.06 8.73 8.09
CA VAL A 43 11.88 9.40 7.06
C VAL A 43 11.22 10.72 6.63
N GLY A 44 9.91 10.73 6.39
CA GLY A 44 9.18 11.95 6.04
C GLY A 44 9.24 13.02 7.13
N MET A 45 9.08 12.63 8.40
CA MET A 45 9.21 13.56 9.53
C MET A 45 10.62 14.16 9.64
N LEU A 46 11.66 13.35 9.39
CA LEU A 46 13.04 13.82 9.47
C LEU A 46 13.43 14.74 8.30
N LEU A 47 12.99 14.40 7.08
CA LEU A 47 13.39 15.13 5.88
C LEU A 47 12.50 16.33 5.55
N ILE A 48 11.22 16.26 5.90
CA ILE A 48 10.22 17.28 5.54
C ILE A 48 9.64 17.93 6.80
N GLY A 49 9.45 17.17 7.87
CA GLY A 49 8.80 17.65 9.10
C GLY A 49 9.48 18.85 9.73
N GLY A 50 10.82 18.90 9.74
CA GLY A 50 11.57 20.05 10.24
C GLY A 50 11.26 21.36 9.50
N ALA A 51 11.08 21.31 8.18
CA ALA A 51 10.77 22.48 7.34
C ALA A 51 9.29 22.91 7.45
N ILE A 52 8.38 21.96 7.75
CA ILE A 52 6.97 22.25 8.04
C ILE A 52 6.85 22.90 9.42
N ILE A 53 7.48 22.32 10.44
CA ILE A 53 7.38 22.78 11.84
C ILE A 53 8.00 24.16 12.02
N SER A 54 9.13 24.43 11.35
CA SER A 54 9.79 25.74 11.40
C SER A 54 9.00 26.84 10.66
N GLY A 55 7.98 26.49 9.88
CA GLY A 55 7.26 27.41 9.00
C GLY A 55 8.07 27.89 7.80
N SER A 56 9.31 27.39 7.60
CA SER A 56 10.21 27.89 6.56
C SER A 56 9.69 27.68 5.13
N LEU A 57 8.81 26.70 4.93
CA LEU A 57 8.13 26.46 3.65
C LEU A 57 7.04 27.50 3.34
N PHE A 58 6.57 28.22 4.35
CA PHE A 58 5.46 29.18 4.25
C PHE A 58 5.92 30.63 4.45
N ASP A 59 7.23 30.85 4.58
CA ASP A 59 7.80 32.17 4.75
C ASP A 59 7.90 32.91 3.40
N VAL A 60 6.87 33.72 3.13
CA VAL A 60 6.74 34.56 1.93
C VAL A 60 7.71 35.76 1.94
N SER A 61 8.42 36.00 3.06
CA SER A 61 9.44 37.05 3.17
C SER A 61 10.83 36.61 2.70
N SER A 62 10.99 35.33 2.35
CA SER A 62 12.26 34.76 1.90
C SER A 62 12.69 35.27 0.52
N ASN A 63 14.00 35.53 0.35
CA ASN A 63 14.53 35.88 -0.97
C ASN A 63 14.48 34.67 -1.92
N ALA A 64 14.55 34.92 -3.23
CA ALA A 64 14.40 33.88 -4.25
C ALA A 64 15.39 32.70 -4.10
N ALA A 65 16.60 32.95 -3.61
CA ALA A 65 17.60 31.90 -3.38
C ALA A 65 17.25 31.01 -2.18
N ALA A 66 16.75 31.60 -1.09
CA ALA A 66 16.29 30.86 0.08
C ALA A 66 15.05 30.01 -0.23
N LEU A 67 14.10 30.58 -0.99
CA LEU A 67 12.92 29.85 -1.46
C LEU A 67 13.31 28.67 -2.37
N ALA A 68 14.23 28.89 -3.32
CA ALA A 68 14.74 27.84 -4.19
C ALA A 68 15.42 26.71 -3.39
N GLY A 69 16.26 27.05 -2.40
CA GLY A 69 16.88 26.06 -1.51
C GLY A 69 15.86 25.25 -0.71
N ALA A 70 14.81 25.89 -0.20
CA ALA A 70 13.73 25.23 0.54
C ALA A 70 12.91 24.29 -0.35
N LEU A 71 12.55 24.71 -1.58
CA LEU A 71 11.83 23.85 -2.54
C LEU A 71 12.67 22.66 -3.00
N LEU A 72 13.98 22.85 -3.22
CA LEU A 72 14.89 21.76 -3.56
C LEU A 72 15.01 20.76 -2.40
N GLY A 73 15.16 21.24 -1.16
CA GLY A 73 15.17 20.40 0.03
C GLY A 73 13.87 19.60 0.20
N LEU A 74 12.71 20.26 0.00
CA LEU A 74 11.40 19.60 0.00
C LEU A 74 11.29 18.55 -1.10
N GLY A 75 11.72 18.88 -2.32
CA GLY A 75 11.67 17.96 -3.47
C GLY A 75 12.50 16.70 -3.25
N ILE A 76 13.72 16.85 -2.73
CA ILE A 76 14.60 15.72 -2.39
C ILE A 76 13.99 14.92 -1.22
N GLY A 77 13.55 15.58 -0.16
CA GLY A 77 12.91 14.94 0.99
C GLY A 77 11.66 14.16 0.62
N ALA A 78 10.81 14.73 -0.24
CA ALA A 78 9.62 14.07 -0.78
C ALA A 78 9.97 12.88 -1.67
N ALA A 79 10.97 13.01 -2.56
CA ALA A 79 11.40 11.92 -3.43
C ALA A 79 11.97 10.73 -2.63
N VAL A 80 12.80 11.00 -1.61
CA VAL A 80 13.34 9.95 -0.74
C VAL A 80 12.23 9.31 0.10
N THR A 81 11.31 10.11 0.65
CA THR A 81 10.16 9.58 1.42
C THR A 81 9.26 8.72 0.54
N ALA A 82 8.98 9.14 -0.69
CA ALA A 82 8.19 8.39 -1.66
C ALA A 82 8.86 7.07 -2.04
N LEU A 83 10.18 7.07 -2.23
CA LEU A 83 10.94 5.84 -2.51
C LEU A 83 10.84 4.85 -1.35
N VAL A 84 11.04 5.31 -0.11
CA VAL A 84 10.88 4.46 1.09
C VAL A 84 9.45 3.95 1.19
N PHE A 85 8.45 4.80 0.96
CA PHE A 85 7.05 4.40 0.95
C PHE A 85 6.77 3.28 -0.06
N ILE A 86 7.25 3.42 -1.31
CA ILE A 86 7.07 2.41 -2.36
C ILE A 86 7.74 1.09 -1.98
N ILE A 87 8.97 1.13 -1.46
CA ILE A 87 9.68 -0.10 -1.06
C ILE A 87 8.92 -0.82 0.05
N PHE A 88 8.53 -0.09 1.10
CA PHE A 88 7.85 -0.70 2.24
C PHE A 88 6.40 -1.11 1.90
N SER A 89 5.72 -0.45 0.97
CA SER A 89 4.39 -0.87 0.50
C SER A 89 4.47 -2.21 -0.24
N LEU A 90 5.47 -2.39 -1.11
CA LEU A 90 5.71 -3.64 -1.82
C LEU A 90 5.96 -4.82 -0.87
N VAL A 91 6.73 -4.58 0.20
CA VAL A 91 7.02 -5.61 1.22
C VAL A 91 5.78 -5.88 2.09
N ALA A 92 5.01 -4.84 2.43
CA ALA A 92 3.80 -4.95 3.24
C ALA A 92 2.74 -5.86 2.59
N ILE A 93 2.58 -5.82 1.26
CA ILE A 93 1.62 -6.66 0.53
C ILE A 93 1.86 -8.14 0.82
N ILE A 94 3.12 -8.60 0.70
CA ILE A 94 3.47 -9.99 0.98
C ILE A 94 3.31 -10.31 2.47
N GLY A 95 3.68 -9.39 3.36
CA GLY A 95 3.43 -9.54 4.80
C GLY A 95 1.95 -9.75 5.12
N ILE A 96 1.06 -8.95 4.52
CA ILE A 96 -0.39 -9.08 4.69
C ILE A 96 -0.91 -10.42 4.13
N ILE A 97 -0.39 -10.90 3.01
CA ILE A 97 -0.76 -12.23 2.46
C ILE A 97 -0.29 -13.35 3.40
N ARG A 98 0.92 -13.28 3.95
CA ARG A 98 1.41 -14.26 4.93
C ARG A 98 0.54 -14.28 6.18
N TYR A 99 0.16 -13.11 6.70
CA TYR A 99 -0.82 -13.01 7.77
C TYR A 99 -2.17 -13.63 7.37
N ALA A 100 -2.66 -13.31 6.17
CA ALA A 100 -3.92 -13.85 5.68
C ALA A 100 -3.91 -15.39 5.60
N ARG A 101 -2.79 -16.00 5.17
CA ARG A 101 -2.65 -17.47 5.01
C ARG A 101 -2.38 -18.20 6.31
N THR A 102 -1.67 -17.59 7.25
CA THR A 102 -1.24 -18.25 8.49
C THR A 102 -2.07 -17.88 9.70
N GLU A 103 -2.81 -16.76 9.64
CA GLU A 103 -3.51 -16.10 10.74
C GLU A 103 -2.61 -15.70 11.92
N LYS A 104 -1.29 -15.71 11.73
CA LYS A 104 -0.30 -15.36 12.74
C LYS A 104 0.21 -13.95 12.49
N PHE A 105 0.03 -13.05 13.46
CA PHE A 105 0.48 -11.66 13.37
C PHE A 105 1.99 -11.54 13.08
N GLY A 106 2.82 -12.38 13.71
CA GLY A 106 4.28 -12.37 13.52
C GLY A 106 4.73 -12.73 12.09
N GLU A 107 3.94 -13.53 11.36
CA GLU A 107 4.26 -13.89 9.97
C GLU A 107 4.17 -12.70 9.01
N ALA A 108 3.43 -11.65 9.40
CA ALA A 108 3.36 -10.40 8.66
C ALA A 108 4.69 -9.64 8.60
N PHE A 109 5.62 -9.96 9.51
CA PHE A 109 6.92 -9.30 9.68
C PHE A 109 8.09 -10.28 9.53
N ALA A 110 7.85 -11.46 8.97
CA ALA A 110 8.90 -12.44 8.70
C ALA A 110 9.78 -11.99 7.53
N PHE A 111 10.65 -10.99 7.76
CA PHE A 111 11.43 -10.30 6.72
C PHE A 111 12.15 -11.25 5.77
N SER A 112 12.83 -12.29 6.27
CA SER A 112 13.51 -13.26 5.41
C SER A 112 12.52 -13.95 4.47
N ALA A 113 11.45 -14.53 5.01
CA ALA A 113 10.45 -15.25 4.22
C ALA A 113 9.74 -14.33 3.20
N ILE A 114 9.47 -13.08 3.59
CA ILE A 114 8.89 -12.08 2.69
C ILE A 114 9.85 -11.77 1.54
N LEU A 115 11.11 -11.46 1.83
CA LEU A 115 12.11 -11.14 0.82
C LEU A 115 12.39 -12.34 -0.08
N ASP A 116 12.39 -13.56 0.46
CA ASP A 116 12.60 -14.78 -0.32
C ASP A 116 11.42 -15.05 -1.25
N THR A 117 10.19 -14.76 -0.82
CA THR A 117 8.99 -14.80 -1.68
C THR A 117 9.09 -13.78 -2.81
N ILE A 118 9.51 -12.53 -2.53
CA ILE A 118 9.67 -11.50 -3.57
C ILE A 118 10.78 -11.88 -4.55
N LYS A 119 11.89 -12.45 -4.06
CA LYS A 119 13.00 -12.93 -4.90
C LYS A 119 12.56 -14.06 -5.83
N SER A 120 11.74 -15.01 -5.35
CA SER A 120 11.29 -16.11 -6.20
C SER A 120 10.30 -15.67 -7.29
N ILE A 121 9.48 -14.65 -7.03
CA ILE A 121 8.68 -13.97 -8.07
C ILE A 121 9.58 -13.16 -9.02
N GLY A 122 10.64 -12.57 -8.48
CA GLY A 122 11.54 -11.64 -9.13
C GLY A 122 11.12 -10.19 -8.88
N TRP A 123 12.01 -9.37 -8.30
CA TRP A 123 11.72 -7.99 -7.90
C TRP A 123 11.11 -7.12 -9.01
N LEU A 124 11.68 -7.18 -10.21
CA LEU A 124 11.19 -6.38 -11.34
C LEU A 124 9.80 -6.86 -11.80
N ASN A 125 9.61 -8.17 -11.93
CA ASN A 125 8.32 -8.75 -12.32
C ASN A 125 7.23 -8.44 -11.28
N TYR A 126 7.57 -8.56 -10.00
CA TYR A 126 6.70 -8.21 -8.89
C TYR A 126 6.30 -6.74 -8.94
N PHE A 127 7.28 -5.83 -9.07
CA PHE A 127 7.02 -4.39 -9.18
C PHE A 127 6.14 -4.05 -10.38
N ILE A 128 6.45 -4.60 -11.56
CA ILE A 128 5.65 -4.37 -12.78
C ILE A 128 4.22 -4.89 -12.59
N ALA A 129 4.04 -6.04 -11.96
CA ALA A 129 2.71 -6.59 -11.70
C ALA A 129 1.87 -5.63 -10.82
N ILE A 130 2.42 -5.20 -9.68
CA ILE A 130 1.73 -4.22 -8.82
C ILE A 130 1.49 -2.90 -9.56
N LEU A 131 2.47 -2.41 -10.33
CA LEU A 131 2.33 -1.18 -11.13
C LEU A 131 1.21 -1.27 -12.16
N VAL A 132 1.08 -2.40 -12.87
CA VAL A 132 0.00 -2.62 -13.85
C VAL A 132 -1.36 -2.54 -13.17
N PHE A 133 -1.52 -3.17 -12.00
CA PHE A 133 -2.75 -3.06 -11.22
C PHE A 133 -3.05 -1.61 -10.85
N GLU A 134 -2.08 -0.90 -10.27
CA GLU A 134 -2.24 0.49 -9.83
C GLU A 134 -2.61 1.42 -10.99
N VAL A 135 -2.00 1.23 -12.18
CA VAL A 135 -2.34 2.00 -13.38
C VAL A 135 -3.79 1.75 -13.83
N ILE A 136 -4.23 0.49 -13.85
CA ILE A 136 -5.61 0.17 -14.23
C ILE A 136 -6.60 0.74 -13.21
N ALA A 137 -6.34 0.56 -11.91
CA ALA A 137 -7.18 1.12 -10.85
C ALA A 137 -7.24 2.65 -10.93
N LEU A 138 -6.10 3.31 -11.17
CA LEU A 138 -6.01 4.76 -11.38
C LEU A 138 -6.87 5.21 -12.56
N ILE A 139 -6.80 4.53 -13.71
CA ILE A 139 -7.63 4.85 -14.89
C ILE A 139 -9.12 4.74 -14.54
N VAL A 140 -9.53 3.69 -13.82
CA VAL A 140 -10.93 3.53 -13.37
C VAL A 140 -11.35 4.73 -12.51
N TYR A 141 -10.54 5.10 -11.50
CA TYR A 141 -10.87 6.24 -10.64
C TYR A 141 -10.86 7.58 -11.40
N LEU A 142 -9.94 7.79 -12.34
CA LEU A 142 -9.90 9.00 -13.17
C LEU A 142 -11.15 9.12 -14.05
N VAL A 143 -11.58 8.03 -14.70
CA VAL A 143 -12.81 8.01 -15.50
C VAL A 143 -14.03 8.32 -14.64
N LEU A 144 -14.12 7.73 -13.46
CA LEU A 144 -15.21 8.03 -12.53
C LEU A 144 -15.18 9.49 -12.06
N ALA A 145 -14.01 10.05 -11.78
CA ALA A 145 -13.85 11.44 -11.34
C ALA A 145 -14.29 12.46 -12.41
N MET A 146 -14.29 12.11 -13.69
CA MET A 146 -14.79 12.97 -14.77
C MET A 146 -16.32 13.10 -14.79
N ILE A 147 -17.05 12.24 -14.06
CA ILE A 147 -18.50 12.30 -13.96
C ILE A 147 -18.90 13.16 -12.74
N PRO A 148 -19.50 14.35 -12.94
CA PRO A 148 -19.88 15.21 -11.82
C PRO A 148 -20.88 14.52 -10.89
N VAL A 149 -20.65 14.64 -9.57
CA VAL A 149 -21.52 14.12 -8.49
C VAL A 149 -21.65 12.59 -8.47
N ILE A 150 -22.22 11.98 -9.51
CA ILE A 150 -22.48 10.54 -9.62
C ILE A 150 -21.17 9.75 -9.62
N GLY A 151 -20.13 10.26 -10.28
CA GLY A 151 -18.83 9.61 -10.34
C GLY A 151 -18.21 9.32 -8.98
N TRP A 152 -18.42 10.22 -8.03
CA TRP A 152 -17.91 10.10 -6.66
C TRP A 152 -18.64 9.01 -5.88
N ILE A 153 -19.96 8.91 -6.08
CA ILE A 153 -20.78 7.84 -5.49
C ILE A 153 -20.35 6.49 -6.08
N LEU A 154 -20.19 6.43 -7.40
CA LEU A 154 -19.71 5.22 -8.08
C LEU A 154 -18.29 4.84 -7.64
N ALA A 155 -17.42 5.81 -7.37
CA ALA A 155 -16.07 5.54 -6.86
C ALA A 155 -16.11 4.86 -5.49
N ILE A 156 -16.97 5.32 -4.57
CA ILE A 156 -17.17 4.66 -3.26
C ILE A 156 -17.67 3.23 -3.44
N ILE A 157 -18.62 3.02 -4.36
CA ILE A 157 -19.14 1.69 -4.67
C ILE A 157 -18.05 0.81 -5.28
N ALA A 158 -17.15 1.36 -6.10
CA ALA A 158 -16.06 0.63 -6.76
C ALA A 158 -14.99 0.13 -5.78
N VAL A 159 -14.75 0.82 -4.66
CA VAL A 159 -13.72 0.47 -3.66
C VAL A 159 -13.76 -1.02 -3.25
N PRO A 160 -14.88 -1.60 -2.77
CA PRO A 160 -14.92 -3.01 -2.40
C PRO A 160 -14.64 -3.96 -3.57
N PHE A 161 -15.09 -3.65 -4.80
CA PHE A 161 -14.83 -4.49 -5.98
C PHE A 161 -13.36 -4.45 -6.39
N ILE A 162 -12.76 -3.25 -6.45
CA ILE A 162 -11.34 -3.06 -6.72
C ILE A 162 -10.51 -3.73 -5.62
N GLY A 163 -10.92 -3.64 -4.35
CA GLY A 163 -10.26 -4.31 -3.23
C GLY A 163 -10.30 -5.84 -3.32
N ILE A 164 -11.41 -6.43 -3.75
CA ILE A 164 -11.50 -7.89 -3.99
C ILE A 164 -10.64 -8.30 -5.18
N TRP A 165 -10.69 -7.52 -6.27
CA TRP A 165 -9.85 -7.75 -7.45
C TRP A 165 -8.36 -7.67 -7.08
N TYR A 166 -7.96 -6.65 -6.32
CA TYR A 166 -6.61 -6.51 -5.78
C TYR A 166 -6.19 -7.71 -4.95
N ALA A 167 -7.04 -8.10 -3.99
CA ALA A 167 -6.77 -9.24 -3.12
C ALA A 167 -6.53 -10.53 -3.90
N ARG A 168 -7.33 -10.79 -4.94
CA ARG A 168 -7.14 -11.96 -5.82
C ARG A 168 -5.88 -11.83 -6.67
N TYR A 169 -5.64 -10.63 -7.22
CA TYR A 169 -4.47 -10.35 -8.04
C TYR A 169 -3.16 -10.61 -7.29
N VAL A 170 -3.02 -10.04 -6.08
CA VAL A 170 -1.81 -10.24 -5.27
C VAL A 170 -1.68 -11.66 -4.73
N ALA A 171 -2.78 -12.37 -4.51
CA ALA A 171 -2.75 -13.79 -4.14
C ALA A 171 -2.19 -14.67 -5.25
N LEU A 172 -2.59 -14.41 -6.50
CA LEU A 172 -2.06 -15.13 -7.68
C LEU A 172 -0.57 -14.83 -7.89
N ILE A 173 -0.14 -13.58 -7.69
CA ILE A 173 1.28 -13.21 -7.72
C ILE A 173 2.05 -13.97 -6.63
N TYR A 174 1.52 -14.02 -5.41
CA TYR A 174 2.13 -14.78 -4.32
C TYR A 174 2.21 -16.27 -4.64
N GLU A 175 1.18 -16.86 -5.24
CA GLU A 175 1.17 -18.28 -5.63
C GLU A 175 2.16 -18.59 -6.76
N SER A 176 2.41 -17.63 -7.66
CA SER A 176 3.41 -17.79 -8.72
C SER A 176 4.84 -17.99 -8.18
N ALA A 177 5.08 -17.60 -6.93
CA ALA A 177 6.33 -17.80 -6.20
C ALA A 177 6.65 -19.29 -5.92
N GLY A 178 5.72 -20.22 -6.15
CA GLY A 178 5.85 -21.64 -5.79
C GLY A 178 5.76 -21.93 -4.29
N VAL A 179 5.42 -20.92 -3.47
CA VAL A 179 5.27 -21.05 -2.02
C VAL A 179 3.85 -21.52 -1.71
N THR A 180 3.62 -22.82 -1.76
CA THR A 180 2.46 -23.43 -1.11
C THR A 180 2.71 -23.41 0.40
N ALA A 181 1.74 -22.85 1.14
CA ALA A 181 1.77 -22.80 2.60
C ALA A 181 1.87 -24.19 3.23
#